data_AF-A0A2R6FTD2-F1
#
_entry.id   AF-A0A2R6FTD2-F1
#
_cell.length_a   1.000
_cell.length_b   1.000
_cell.length_c   1.000
_cell.angle_alpha   90.00
_cell.angle_beta   90.00
_cell.angle_gamma   90.00
#
_symmetry.space_group_name_H-M   'P 1'
#
loop_
_entity.id
_entity.type
_entity.pdbx_description
1 polymer ?
#
loop_
_entity_poly.entity_id
_entity_poly.type
_entity_poly.pdbx_seq_one_letter_code
_entity_poly.pdbx_strand_id
1 'polypeptide(L)' 'EGLVAGRNPAGVAAACLYTAADERDHPLTQERAADAADVTPVTLRSTYKDLRD' A
#
# COMPACT_ATOMS: atom_id res chain seq x y z
N GLU A 1 4.23 -9.36 13.82
CA GLU A 1 2.86 -9.73 14.30
C GLU A 1 1.84 -9.43 13.19
N GLY A 2 0.61 -9.96 13.24
CA GLY A 2 -0.28 -10.09 12.08
C GLY A 2 -0.62 -8.78 11.35
N LEU A 3 0.22 -8.39 10.37
CA LEU A 3 0.12 -7.13 9.60
C LEU A 3 -1.22 -6.93 8.89
N VAL A 4 -1.95 -8.02 8.63
CA VAL A 4 -3.16 -8.03 7.79
C VAL A 4 -4.45 -8.11 8.62
N ALA A 5 -4.37 -8.52 9.90
CA ALA A 5 -5.56 -8.74 10.73
C ALA A 5 -6.28 -7.41 11.02
N GLY A 6 -7.56 -7.31 10.66
CA GLY A 6 -8.37 -6.09 10.86
C GLY A 6 -8.15 -4.99 9.82
N ARG A 7 -7.30 -5.20 8.81
CA ARG A 7 -7.09 -4.24 7.71
C ARG A 7 -7.97 -4.54 6.51
N ASN A 8 -8.26 -3.48 5.75
CA ASN A 8 -8.86 -3.63 4.43
C ASN A 8 -7.87 -4.36 3.50
N PRO A 9 -8.23 -5.54 2.95
CA PRO A 9 -7.34 -6.33 2.08
C PRO A 9 -6.94 -5.58 0.80
N ALA A 10 -7.80 -4.71 0.25
CA ALA A 10 -7.46 -3.89 -0.91
C ALA A 10 -6.34 -2.90 -0.59
N GLY A 11 -6.37 -2.28 0.59
CA GLY A 11 -5.31 -1.38 1.06
C GLY A 11 -3.98 -2.09 1.28
N VAL A 12 -4.02 -3.34 1.72
CA VAL A 12 -2.83 -4.20 1.86
C VAL A 12 -2.26 -4.56 0.49
N ALA A 13 -3.09 -5.00 -0.45
CA ALA A 13 -2.66 -5.31 -1.81
C ALA A 13 -2.05 -4.09 -2.52
N ALA A 14 -2.69 -2.92 -2.38
CA ALA A 14 -2.19 -1.66 -2.94
C ALA A 14 -0.83 -1.26 -2.35
N ALA A 15 -0.66 -1.41 -1.04
CA ALA A 15 0.62 -1.13 -0.38
C ALA A 15 1.72 -2.10 -0.85
N CYS A 16 1.42 -3.40 -0.97
CA CYS A 16 2.39 -4.37 -1.51
C CYS A 16 2.82 -4.02 -2.94
N LEU A 17 1.87 -3.67 -3.82
CA LEU A 17 2.17 -3.25 -5.19
C LEU A 17 2.98 -1.95 -5.23
N TYR A 18 2.63 -0.98 -4.38
CA TYR A 18 3.37 0.27 -4.24
C TYR A 18 4.81 0.02 -3.76
N THR A 19 5.01 -0.81 -2.73
CA THR A 19 6.35 -1.18 -2.24
C THR A 19 7.18 -1.81 -3.36
N ALA A 20 6.62 -2.76 -4.11
CA ALA A 20 7.33 -3.39 -5.22
C ALA A 20 7.68 -2.40 -6.35
N ALA A 21 6.84 -1.38 -6.59
CA ALA A 21 7.15 -0.34 -7.55
C ALA A 21 8.29 0.58 -7.05
N ASP A 22 8.25 0.98 -5.78
CA ASP A 22 9.30 1.80 -5.12
C ASP A 22 10.66 1.09 -5.17
N GLU A 23 10.72 -0.21 -4.85
CA GLU A 23 11.94 -1.03 -4.90
C GLU A 23 12.52 -1.21 -6.31
N ARG A 24 11.73 -0.96 -7.35
CA ARG A 24 12.12 -1.11 -8.76
C ARG A 24 12.26 0.21 -9.48
N ASP A 25 12.26 1.33 -8.75
CA ASP A 25 12.28 2.68 -9.28
C ASP A 25 11.17 2.91 -10.34
N HIS A 26 10.05 2.18 -10.22
CA HIS A 26 8.92 2.30 -11.13
C HIS A 26 8.05 3.50 -10.72
N PRO A 27 7.69 4.39 -11.66
CA PRO A 27 6.97 5.62 -11.35
C PRO A 27 5.49 5.35 -11.02
N LEU A 28 5.23 4.96 -9.77
CA LEU A 28 3.91 4.78 -9.20
C LEU A 28 3.75 5.68 -7.97
N THR A 29 2.70 6.50 -7.94
CA THR A 29 2.38 7.32 -6.78
C THR A 29 1.40 6.57 -5.85
N GLN A 30 1.47 6.87 -4.55
CA GLN A 30 0.51 6.32 -3.58
C GLN A 30 -0.93 6.73 -3.90
N GLU A 31 -1.14 7.92 -4.47
CA GLU A 31 -2.46 8.38 -4.93
C GLU A 31 -3.02 7.48 -6.03
N ARG A 32 -2.23 7.16 -7.06
CA ARG A 32 -2.65 6.26 -8.15
C ARG A 32 -2.90 4.84 -7.67
N ALA A 33 -2.05 4.33 -6.78
CA ALA A 33 -2.22 3.00 -6.21
C ALA A 33 -3.46 2.91 -5.29
N ALA A 34 -3.76 3.97 -4.54
CA ALA A 34 -4.93 4.05 -3.69
C ALA A 34 -6.24 4.17 -4.49
N ASP A 35 -6.24 5.01 -5.53
CA ASP A 35 -7.36 5.17 -6.48
C ASP A 35 -7.72 3.84 -7.16
N ALA A 36 -6.72 3.12 -7.68
CA ALA A 36 -6.93 1.81 -8.31
C ALA A 36 -7.48 0.73 -7.37
N ALA A 37 -7.26 0.88 -6.07
CA ALA A 37 -7.70 -0.05 -5.04
C ALA A 37 -8.96 0.40 -4.28
N ASP A 38 -9.56 1.54 -4.67
CA ASP A 38 -10.70 2.16 -3.99
C ASP A 38 -10.47 2.33 -2.48
N VAL A 39 -9.27 2.82 -2.12
CA VAL A 39 -8.91 3.14 -0.74
C VAL A 39 -8.39 4.57 -0.64
N THR A 40 -8.34 5.09 0.58
CA THR A 40 -7.74 6.40 0.80
C THR A 40 -6.20 6.32 0.73
N PRO A 41 -5.53 7.38 0.24
CA PRO A 41 -4.06 7.44 0.26
C PRO A 41 -3.45 7.24 1.66
N VAL A 42 -4.14 7.66 2.73
CA VAL A 42 -3.67 7.45 4.11
C VAL A 42 -3.74 5.98 4.54
N THR A 43 -4.72 5.22 4.08
CA THR A 43 -4.82 3.77 4.31
C THR A 43 -3.63 3.03 3.68
N LEU A 44 -3.31 3.37 2.42
CA LEU A 44 -2.15 2.82 1.73
C LEU A 44 -0.86 3.22 2.46
N ARG A 45 -0.70 4.51 2.80
CA ARG A 45 0.48 5.04 3.47
C ARG A 45 0.76 4.36 4.81
N SER A 46 -0.28 4.12 5.62
CA SER A 46 -0.12 3.39 6.88
C SER A 46 0.47 2.01 6.60
N THR A 47 -0.18 1.23 5.73
CA THR A 47 0.24 -0.13 5.41
C THR A 47 1.62 -0.21 4.78
N TYR A 48 2.00 0.76 3.94
CA TYR A 48 3.37 0.86 3.42
C TYR A 48 4.42 1.01 4.53
N LYS A 49 4.15 1.83 5.55
CA LYS A 49 5.07 1.97 6.69
C LYS A 49 5.19 0.67 7.47
N ASP A 50 4.06 0.03 7.77
CA ASP A 50 4.05 -1.24 8.50
C ASP A 50 4.73 -2.40 7.74
N LEU A 51 4.81 -2.33 6.40
CA LEU A 51 5.56 -3.28 5.58
C LEU A 51 7.09 -3.05 5.60
N ARG A 52 7.54 -1.85 5.98
CA ARG A 52 8.97 -1.47 6.05
C ARG A 52 9.56 -1.50 7.46
N ASP A 53 8.70 -1.55 8.48
CA ASP A 53 9.10 -1.75 9.89
C ASP A 53 9.30 -3.25 10.20
#